data_AF-A0A072P4C4-F1
#
_entry.id   AF-A0A072P4C4-F1
#
_cell.length_a   1.000
_cell.length_b   1.000
_cell.length_c   1.000
_cell.angle_alpha   90.00
_cell.angle_beta   90.00
_cell.angle_gamma   90.00
#
_symmetry.space_group_name_H-M   'P 1'
#
loop_
_entity.id
_entity.type
_entity.pdbx_description
1 polymer ?
#
loop_
_entity_poly.entity_id
_entity_poly.type
_entity_poly.pdbx_seq_one_letter_code
_entity_poly.pdbx_strand_id
1 'polypeptide(L)'
;SKWEDDIDTKEKRVGIIGNGSTGIQIINIIAPEVDSLTCFIRHPQYVAPAGLRDFTPEELEMFKSIYKQMWRSVRDSASAFGFVEPTRTFAEASPRKED
;
A
#
# COMPACT_ATOMS: atom_id res chain seq x y z
N SER A 1 13.22 -9.92 -7.63
CA SER A 1 13.91 -8.62 -7.53
C SER A 1 14.81 -8.32 -8.74
N LYS A 2 14.80 -9.15 -9.78
CA LYS A 2 15.57 -8.96 -11.03
C LYS A 2 14.56 -8.82 -12.17
N TRP A 3 13.89 -7.68 -12.19
CA TRP A 3 12.98 -7.35 -13.29
C TRP A 3 13.82 -6.75 -14.42
N GLU A 4 13.53 -7.13 -15.66
CA GLU A 4 14.16 -6.54 -16.84
C GLU A 4 13.23 -5.43 -17.35
N ASP A 5 13.77 -4.21 -17.48
CA ASP A 5 12.97 -3.00 -17.74
C ASP A 5 12.33 -2.97 -19.14
N ASP A 6 12.79 -3.82 -20.06
CA ASP A 6 12.30 -3.95 -21.42
C ASP A 6 11.20 -5.02 -21.60
N ILE A 7 10.80 -5.70 -20.51
CA ILE A 7 9.70 -6.66 -20.55
C ILE A 7 8.38 -5.94 -20.79
N ASP A 8 7.82 -6.11 -21.99
CA ASP A 8 6.45 -5.73 -22.32
C ASP A 8 5.47 -6.84 -21.93
N THR A 9 4.45 -6.53 -21.12
CA THR A 9 3.39 -7.48 -20.75
C THR A 9 2.08 -7.25 -21.50
N LYS A 10 1.96 -6.19 -22.29
CA LYS A 10 0.71 -5.81 -22.96
C LYS A 10 0.21 -6.89 -23.90
N GLU A 11 -1.10 -7.17 -23.83
CA GLU A 11 -1.77 -8.17 -24.66
C GLU A 11 -1.20 -9.60 -24.54
N LYS A 12 -0.35 -9.87 -23.53
CA LYS A 12 0.20 -11.20 -23.28
C LYS A 12 -0.66 -11.97 -22.27
N ARG A 13 -0.48 -13.29 -22.29
CA ARG A 13 -1.01 -14.20 -21.28
C ARG A 13 0.02 -14.34 -20.16
N VAL A 14 -0.27 -13.80 -18.99
CA VAL A 14 0.70 -13.67 -17.89
C VAL A 14 0.28 -14.53 -16.70
N GLY A 15 1.26 -15.22 -16.10
CA GLY A 15 1.09 -15.95 -14.84
C GLY A 15 1.89 -15.29 -13.72
N ILE A 16 1.25 -15.01 -12.57
CA ILE A 16 1.92 -14.51 -11.37
C ILE A 16 1.86 -15.57 -10.27
N ILE A 17 3.02 -15.91 -9.70
CA ILE A 17 3.12 -16.86 -8.59
C ILE A 17 3.35 -16.09 -7.29
N GLY A 18 2.40 -16.20 -6.37
CA GLY A 18 2.45 -15.53 -5.08
C GLY A 18 1.73 -14.17 -5.04
N ASN A 19 1.24 -13.82 -3.85
CA ASN A 19 0.36 -12.68 -3.59
C ASN A 19 0.75 -11.93 -2.30
N GLY A 20 2.05 -11.87 -1.97
CA GLY A 20 2.57 -10.92 -0.98
C GLY A 20 2.56 -9.48 -1.54
N SER A 21 3.20 -8.54 -0.83
CA SER A 21 3.23 -7.13 -1.24
C SER A 21 3.61 -6.92 -2.71
N THR A 22 4.69 -7.57 -3.18
CA THR A 22 5.15 -7.47 -4.58
C THR A 22 4.12 -8.02 -5.56
N GLY A 23 3.54 -9.20 -5.27
CA GLY A 23 2.56 -9.81 -6.16
C GLY A 23 1.30 -8.97 -6.28
N ILE A 24 0.77 -8.48 -5.16
CA ILE A 24 -0.41 -7.60 -5.14
C ILE A 24 -0.15 -6.32 -5.93
N GLN A 25 1.02 -5.68 -5.76
CA GLN A 25 1.36 -4.46 -6.50
C GLN A 25 1.47 -4.70 -8.01
N ILE A 26 2.17 -5.77 -8.43
CA ILE A 26 2.33 -6.11 -9.85
C ILE A 26 0.97 -6.45 -10.48
N ILE A 27 0.17 -7.30 -9.83
CA ILE A 27 -1.15 -7.70 -10.31
C ILE A 27 -2.04 -6.48 -10.58
N ASN A 28 -2.10 -5.53 -9.64
CA ASN A 28 -2.94 -4.33 -9.80
C ASN A 28 -2.50 -3.45 -10.98
N ILE A 29 -1.19 -3.39 -11.28
CA ILE A 29 -0.66 -2.53 -12.34
C ILE A 29 -0.87 -3.16 -13.73
N ILE A 30 -0.58 -4.46 -13.89
CA ILE A 30 -0.57 -5.08 -15.23
C ILE A 30 -1.92 -5.65 -15.66
N ALA A 31 -2.82 -5.96 -14.72
CA ALA A 31 -4.10 -6.60 -15.03
C ALA A 31 -4.95 -5.86 -16.10
N PRO A 32 -4.98 -4.52 -16.17
CA PRO A 32 -5.73 -3.81 -17.21
C PRO A 32 -5.10 -3.89 -18.61
N GLU A 33 -3.84 -4.28 -18.73
CA GLU A 33 -3.07 -4.20 -19.98
C GLU A 33 -2.77 -5.55 -20.63
N VAL A 34 -2.80 -6.64 -19.85
CA VAL A 34 -2.55 -8.01 -20.33
C VAL A 34 -3.79 -8.59 -21.00
N ASP A 35 -3.62 -9.53 -21.94
CA ASP A 35 -4.75 -10.26 -22.54
C ASP A 35 -5.43 -11.19 -21.53
N SER A 36 -4.62 -11.90 -20.72
CA SER A 36 -5.14 -12.67 -19.59
C SER A 36 -4.13 -12.76 -18.45
N LEU A 37 -4.63 -12.73 -17.21
CA LEU A 37 -3.83 -12.85 -16.00
C LEU A 37 -4.27 -14.06 -15.19
N THR A 38 -3.35 -14.97 -14.88
CA THR A 38 -3.59 -16.10 -13.97
C THR A 38 -2.73 -15.95 -12.71
N CYS A 39 -3.38 -15.94 -11.54
CA CYS A 39 -2.72 -15.79 -10.25
C CYS A 39 -2.64 -17.13 -9.51
N PHE A 40 -1.44 -17.66 -9.32
CA PHE A 40 -1.18 -18.89 -8.57
C PHE A 40 -0.95 -18.53 -7.09
N ILE A 41 -2.04 -18.56 -6.32
CA ILE A 41 -2.06 -18.16 -4.90
C ILE A 41 -1.94 -19.40 -4.02
N ARG A 42 -0.88 -19.44 -3.19
CA ARG A 42 -0.72 -20.48 -2.17
C ARG A 42 -1.45 -20.14 -0.87
N HIS A 43 -1.34 -18.88 -0.41
CA HIS A 43 -1.98 -18.39 0.80
C HIS A 43 -2.52 -16.97 0.57
N PRO A 44 -3.85 -16.77 0.63
CA PRO A 44 -4.44 -15.43 0.58
C PRO A 44 -3.86 -14.49 1.65
N GLN A 45 -3.87 -13.19 1.40
CA GLN A 45 -3.39 -12.16 2.33
C GLN A 45 -4.53 -11.21 2.68
N TYR A 46 -4.50 -10.64 3.89
CA TYR A 46 -5.35 -9.51 4.24
C TYR A 46 -4.75 -8.23 3.65
N VAL A 47 -5.57 -7.47 2.93
CA VAL A 47 -5.13 -6.27 2.21
C VAL A 47 -6.08 -5.13 2.54
N ALA A 48 -5.53 -4.00 2.94
CA ALA A 48 -6.26 -2.74 3.06
C ALA A 48 -5.95 -1.84 1.85
N PRO A 49 -6.88 -0.97 1.41
CA PRO A 49 -6.61 0.00 0.36
C PRO A 49 -5.45 0.92 0.74
N ALA A 50 -4.53 1.16 -0.19
CA ALA A 50 -3.37 2.03 0.05
C ALA A 50 -3.73 3.52 0.14
N GLY A 51 -4.91 3.93 -0.35
CA GLY A 51 -5.37 5.31 -0.29
C GLY A 51 -4.49 6.30 -1.06
N LEU A 52 -3.80 5.84 -2.10
CA LEU A 52 -2.90 6.68 -2.90
C LEU A 52 -3.68 7.79 -3.60
N ARG A 53 -3.22 9.02 -3.43
CA ARG A 53 -3.72 10.23 -4.09
C ARG A 53 -2.57 11.20 -4.30
N ASP A 54 -2.77 12.12 -5.23
CA ASP A 54 -1.87 13.26 -5.38
C ASP A 54 -2.02 14.22 -4.19
N PHE A 55 -0.92 14.90 -3.88
CA PHE A 55 -0.90 15.99 -2.90
C PHE A 55 -1.17 17.32 -3.59
N THR A 56 -1.91 18.21 -2.93
CA THR A 56 -2.05 19.58 -3.43
C THR A 56 -0.79 20.40 -3.15
N PRO A 57 -0.54 21.50 -3.89
CA PRO A 57 0.58 22.39 -3.62
C PRO A 57 0.60 22.92 -2.18
N GLU A 58 -0.56 23.21 -1.61
CA GLU A 58 -0.72 23.71 -0.23
C GLU A 58 -0.34 22.65 0.80
N GLU A 59 -0.74 21.39 0.57
CA GLU A 59 -0.34 20.26 1.42
C GLU A 59 1.18 20.07 1.39
N LEU A 60 1.78 20.12 0.20
CA LEU A 60 3.23 20.02 0.04
C LEU A 60 3.96 21.15 0.77
N GLU A 61 3.46 22.38 0.70
CA GLU A 61 4.05 23.51 1.39
C GLU A 61 3.89 23.40 2.92
N MET A 62 2.72 22.94 3.37
CA MET A 62 2.49 22.63 4.77
C MET A 62 3.49 21.57 5.27
N PHE A 63 3.65 20.45 4.56
CA PHE A 63 4.60 19.39 4.94
C PHE A 63 6.04 19.90 5.02
N LYS A 64 6.47 20.77 4.10
CA LYS A 64 7.79 21.41 4.17
C LYS A 64 7.93 22.27 5.42
N SER A 65 6.92 23.08 5.75
CA SER A 65 6.94 23.97 6.91
C SER A 65 7.03 23.22 8.24
N ILE A 66 6.41 22.02 8.33
CA ILE A 66 6.41 21.19 9.55
C ILE A 66 7.44 20.06 9.54
N TYR A 67 8.28 19.96 8.50
CA TYR A 67 9.14 18.80 8.24
C TYR A 67 9.97 18.36 9.46
N LYS A 68 10.58 19.31 10.18
CA LYS A 68 11.37 19.02 11.39
C LYS A 68 10.51 18.43 12.52
N GLN A 69 9.28 18.88 12.67
CA GLN A 69 8.36 18.38 13.71
C GLN A 69 7.86 16.98 13.35
N MET A 70 7.48 16.77 12.09
CA MET A 70 7.09 15.45 11.57
C MET A 70 8.18 14.40 11.82
N TRP A 71 9.45 14.71 11.52
CA TRP A 71 10.57 13.80 11.77
C TRP A 71 10.87 13.53 13.24
N ARG A 72 10.54 14.44 14.15
CA ARG A 72 10.63 14.15 15.59
C ARG A 72 9.57 13.11 15.95
N SER A 73 8.31 13.37 15.59
CA SER A 73 7.19 12.45 15.82
C SER A 73 7.45 11.05 15.24
N VAL A 74 7.98 10.97 14.02
CA VAL A 74 8.34 9.71 13.35
C VAL A 74 9.43 8.93 14.09
N ARG A 75 10.43 9.62 14.66
CA ARG A 75 11.51 8.96 15.43
C ARG A 75 11.08 8.53 16.82
N ASP A 76 10.10 9.22 17.39
CA ASP A 76 9.57 8.95 18.72
C ASP A 76 8.45 7.87 18.69
N SER A 77 8.04 7.39 17.50
CA SER A 77 7.03 6.34 17.33
C SER A 77 7.65 4.94 17.15
N ALA A 78 6.86 3.88 17.34
CA ALA A 78 7.37 2.51 17.24
C ALA A 78 7.57 2.06 15.78
N SER A 79 6.68 2.49 14.88
CA SER A 79 6.63 2.02 13.50
C SER A 79 7.24 2.98 12.50
N ALA A 80 7.39 4.26 12.86
CA ALA A 80 7.90 5.33 11.99
C ALA A 80 7.07 5.59 10.72
N PHE A 81 5.77 5.22 10.69
CA PHE A 81 4.89 5.44 9.52
C PHE A 81 4.17 6.80 9.48
N GLY A 82 4.40 7.69 10.45
CA GLY A 82 3.90 9.08 10.42
C GLY A 82 2.44 9.28 10.78
N PHE A 83 1.73 8.24 11.24
CA PHE A 83 0.43 8.36 11.89
C PHE A 83 0.56 8.27 13.42
N VAL A 84 -0.46 8.72 14.14
CA VAL A 84 -0.53 8.59 15.60
C VAL A 84 -0.90 7.14 15.95
N GLU A 85 0.02 6.43 16.59
CA GLU A 85 -0.19 5.05 17.01
C GLU A 85 -1.25 4.97 18.12
N PRO A 86 -2.23 4.06 18.03
CA PRO A 86 -3.29 3.95 19.03
C PRO A 86 -2.73 3.44 20.36
N THR A 87 -3.18 4.05 21.47
CA THR A 87 -2.81 3.65 22.83
C THR A 87 -3.80 2.66 23.46
N ARG A 88 -4.99 2.50 22.85
CA ARG A 88 -6.02 1.55 23.29
C ARG A 88 -5.91 0.21 22.58
N THR A 89 -6.35 -0.84 23.25
CA THR A 89 -6.45 -2.19 22.71
C THR A 89 -7.74 -2.37 21.92
N PHE A 90 -7.79 -3.43 21.09
CA PHE A 90 -9.00 -3.81 20.37
C PHE A 90 -10.18 -4.13 21.31
N ALA A 91 -9.91 -4.81 22.44
CA ALA A 91 -10.95 -5.24 23.38
C ALA A 91 -11.65 -4.08 24.11
N GLU A 92 -11.00 -2.93 24.21
CA GLU A 92 -11.57 -1.72 24.83
C GLU A 92 -12.47 -0.93 23.87
N ALA A 93 -12.47 -1.26 22.57
CA ALA A 93 -13.35 -0.62 21.61
C ALA A 93 -14.78 -1.18 21.74
N SER A 94 -15.78 -0.29 21.77
CA SER A 94 -17.18 -0.73 21.65
C SER A 94 -17.42 -1.37 20.28
N PRO A 95 -18.19 -2.46 20.19
CA PRO A 95 -18.60 -3.01 18.90
C PRO A 95 -19.24 -1.92 18.04
N ARG A 96 -18.92 -1.91 16.74
CA ARG A 96 -19.59 -1.04 15.79
C ARG A 96 -21.06 -1.43 15.78
N LYS A 97 -21.96 -0.47 16.01
CA LYS A 97 -23.39 -0.68 15.75
C LYS A 97 -23.56 -0.76 14.23
N GLU A 98 -24.07 -1.88 13.75
CA GLU A 98 -24.55 -2.00 12.38
C GLU A 98 -25.93 -1.32 12.35
N ASP A 99 -26.06 -0.30 11.50
CA ASP A 99 -27.35 0.27 11.06
C ASP A 99 -27.79 -0.44 9.77
#